data_AF-A0A139TVI3-F1
#
_entry.id   AF-A0A139TVI3-F1
#
_cell.length_a   1.000
_cell.length_b   1.000
_cell.length_c   1.000
_cell.angle_alpha   90.00
_cell.angle_beta   90.00
_cell.angle_gamma   90.00
#
_symmetry.space_group_name_H-M   'P 1'
#
loop_
_entity.id
_entity.type
_entity.pdbx_description
1 polymer ?
#
loop_
_entity_poly.entity_id
_entity_poly.type
_entity_poly.pdbx_seq_one_letter_code
_entity_poly.pdbx_strand_id
1 'polypeptide(L)'
;MPDCSMFDLPHNFGDYTLVALVGRTRGGILYQAIQQGMDRSVFMELLVPDNPEGVTVEDFIMKARTRAAINVPVLGTVYEASQVQGYWFVTSEQLGGSSLQAMLDRGETLSVKDMLKVIETAGTICGKYERLQTAFNLMEPRHIFVDDKSCVRVMNTAMPGNFHEEQSCEQMKKLGEYLLPLVTPDVPGATRMATLLGWMRDGQNGNRMQWEQVMELIAAVREQLGLSPRATTHRYTVPAEPARKFRMWMIWAGMGVLAAGAGTALLLFSGPAAETAPSGPPPAPKHYPDFSASDHTEVPVTIPGTGDLIVGAHEITMESYRLFLDQWSRLTPELKEKYSHPDQPDKQNATHVPSDWEAMWKAASTPGGKWKGRRITPRSPVVNVTFWDAWAYAAWKPVEPGEPHYRLPSRQEWMALGALMETGEKGDKTLVIDRYSNDYDLKTGICGMASGVMEWTSSVEKDPARVKEPPGPVACGGDWRHPGITDKVEYLRSRDECRDNLGFRIVRPVR
;
A
#
# COMPACT_ATOMS: atom_id res chain seq x y z
N MET A 1 25.87 30.66 -17.88
CA MET A 1 25.85 31.80 -16.94
C MET A 1 26.13 31.24 -15.56
N PRO A 2 26.96 31.86 -14.70
CA PRO A 2 27.41 31.19 -13.49
C PRO A 2 26.22 30.91 -12.56
N ASP A 3 26.37 29.86 -11.74
CA ASP A 3 25.45 29.36 -10.71
C ASP A 3 25.16 30.40 -9.62
N CYS A 4 24.55 31.53 -10.00
CA CYS A 4 24.28 32.61 -9.08
C CYS A 4 22.87 32.44 -8.50
N SER A 5 22.79 32.45 -7.17
CA SER A 5 21.53 32.59 -6.46
C SER A 5 20.90 33.96 -6.78
N MET A 6 19.56 34.02 -6.69
CA MET A 6 18.81 35.27 -6.79
C MET A 6 18.98 36.16 -5.54
N PHE A 7 19.38 35.57 -4.42
CA PHE A 7 19.52 36.24 -3.13
C PHE A 7 20.87 35.90 -2.48
N ASP A 8 21.39 36.82 -1.67
CA ASP A 8 22.51 36.48 -0.79
C ASP A 8 22.00 35.59 0.36
N LEU A 9 22.65 34.43 0.56
CA LEU A 9 22.22 33.42 1.52
C LEU A 9 23.03 33.49 2.84
N PRO A 10 22.41 33.28 4.02
CA PRO A 10 21.00 32.97 4.21
C PRO A 10 20.08 34.19 4.01
N HIS A 11 18.89 33.97 3.47
CA HIS A 11 17.93 35.03 3.14
C HIS A 11 16.58 34.81 3.80
N ASN A 12 16.01 35.84 4.44
CA ASN A 12 14.66 35.77 5.01
C ASN A 12 13.59 36.00 3.93
N PHE A 13 12.69 35.03 3.80
CA PHE A 13 11.72 34.94 2.72
C PHE A 13 10.36 34.52 3.27
N GLY A 14 9.62 35.50 3.81
CA GLY A 14 8.37 35.23 4.54
C GLY A 14 8.63 34.45 5.83
N ASP A 15 7.90 33.36 6.03
CA ASP A 15 8.05 32.43 7.15
C ASP A 15 9.24 31.45 6.97
N TYR A 16 10.06 31.66 5.94
CA TYR A 16 11.17 30.81 5.59
C TYR A 16 12.51 31.54 5.62
N THR A 17 13.58 30.80 5.87
CA THR A 17 14.95 31.24 5.62
C THR A 17 15.55 30.37 4.52
N LEU A 18 15.88 30.96 3.37
CA LEU A 18 16.65 30.28 2.32
C LEU A 18 18.08 30.09 2.80
N VAL A 19 18.61 28.87 2.77
CA VAL A 19 19.93 28.56 3.35
C VAL A 19 20.95 28.10 2.32
N ALA A 20 20.53 27.41 1.25
CA ALA A 20 21.43 26.94 0.21
C ALA A 20 20.74 26.87 -1.16
N LEU A 21 21.48 27.16 -2.23
CA LEU A 21 21.05 26.88 -3.60
C LEU A 21 21.22 25.37 -3.86
N VAL A 22 20.14 24.70 -4.26
CA VAL A 22 20.17 23.27 -4.62
C VAL A 22 20.34 23.09 -6.12
N GLY A 23 19.68 23.94 -6.92
CA GLY A 23 19.83 23.90 -8.37
C GLY A 23 18.78 24.73 -9.11
N ARG A 24 18.69 24.54 -10.43
CA ARG A 24 17.68 25.18 -11.27
C ARG A 24 16.66 24.16 -11.77
N THR A 25 15.44 24.62 -11.96
CA THR A 25 14.35 23.86 -12.55
C THR A 25 13.89 24.54 -13.85
N ARG A 26 12.97 23.90 -14.59
CA ARG A 26 12.36 24.54 -15.75
C ARG A 26 11.52 25.73 -15.30
N GLY A 27 12.06 26.93 -15.51
CA GLY A 27 11.47 28.21 -15.13
C GLY A 27 11.81 28.72 -13.71
N GLY A 28 12.50 27.93 -12.89
CA GLY A 28 12.67 28.23 -11.47
C GLY A 28 14.06 27.95 -10.89
N ILE A 29 14.20 28.27 -9.61
CA ILE A 29 15.38 27.98 -8.79
C ILE A 29 14.94 27.20 -7.56
N LEU A 30 15.62 26.10 -7.27
CA LEU A 30 15.37 25.25 -6.10
C LEU A 30 16.36 25.61 -4.99
N TYR A 31 15.83 25.94 -3.82
CA TYR A 31 16.59 26.21 -2.61
C TYR A 31 16.31 25.15 -1.55
N GLN A 32 17.29 24.94 -0.67
CA GLN A 32 17.03 24.45 0.67
C GLN A 32 16.60 25.64 1.52
N ALA A 33 15.52 25.48 2.28
CA ALA A 33 14.99 26.51 3.17
C ALA A 33 14.57 25.91 4.51
N ILE A 34 14.53 26.74 5.55
CA ILE A 34 14.02 26.38 6.88
C ILE A 34 12.71 27.13 7.10
N GLN A 35 11.61 26.42 7.33
CA GLN A 35 10.35 27.00 7.76
C GLN A 35 10.42 27.32 9.25
N GLN A 36 10.45 28.60 9.58
CA GLN A 36 10.81 29.08 10.92
C GLN A 36 9.80 28.64 11.98
N GLY A 37 8.51 28.73 11.69
CA GLY A 37 7.45 28.41 12.66
C GLY A 37 7.40 26.94 13.11
N MET A 38 8.01 26.03 12.33
CA MET A 38 8.04 24.59 12.64
C MET A 38 9.47 24.04 12.78
N ASP A 39 10.49 24.89 12.65
CA ASP A 39 11.90 24.50 12.57
C ASP A 39 12.15 23.33 11.61
N ARG A 40 11.55 23.41 10.42
CA ARG A 40 11.50 22.31 9.44
C ARG A 40 12.29 22.65 8.19
N SER A 41 13.21 21.78 7.80
CA SER A 41 13.95 21.91 6.53
C SER A 41 13.09 21.43 5.35
N VAL A 42 13.04 22.23 4.29
CA VAL A 42 12.21 22.01 3.09
C VAL A 42 13.00 22.32 1.83
N PHE A 43 12.58 21.74 0.71
CA PHE A 43 12.93 22.26 -0.61
C PHE A 43 11.93 23.34 -1.01
N MET A 44 12.42 24.48 -1.48
CA MET A 44 11.60 25.59 -2.00
C MET A 44 11.98 25.89 -3.45
N GLU A 45 11.06 25.59 -4.37
CA GLU A 45 11.18 25.99 -5.76
C GLU A 45 10.59 27.39 -5.91
N LEU A 46 11.37 28.38 -6.36
CA LEU A 46 10.90 29.72 -6.70
C LEU A 46 10.79 29.85 -8.22
N LEU A 47 9.67 30.40 -8.68
CA LEU A 47 9.50 30.78 -10.08
C LEU A 47 10.29 32.06 -10.37
N VAL A 48 11.13 32.02 -11.40
CA VAL A 48 11.89 33.20 -11.82
C VAL A 48 11.00 34.06 -12.73
N PRO A 49 10.83 35.36 -12.42
CA PRO A 49 10.17 36.30 -13.32
C PRO A 49 10.87 36.36 -14.68
N ASP A 50 10.10 36.43 -15.77
CA ASP A 50 10.61 36.49 -17.14
C ASP A 50 11.64 35.39 -17.48
N ASN A 51 11.42 34.19 -16.92
CA ASN A 51 12.30 33.05 -17.17
C ASN A 51 12.37 32.71 -18.68
N PRO A 52 13.54 32.34 -19.21
CA PRO A 52 13.74 32.13 -20.64
C PRO A 52 12.95 30.94 -21.20
N GLU A 53 12.49 30.04 -20.33
CA GLU A 53 11.67 28.87 -20.67
C GLU A 53 10.19 29.24 -20.89
N GLY A 54 9.79 30.49 -20.61
CA GLY A 54 8.42 30.97 -20.77
C GLY A 54 7.41 30.33 -19.82
N VAL A 55 7.86 29.77 -18.69
CA VAL A 55 6.99 29.12 -17.71
C VAL A 55 6.14 30.17 -17.01
N THR A 56 4.81 30.04 -17.13
CA THR A 56 3.86 30.96 -16.49
C THR A 56 3.63 30.61 -15.02
N VAL A 57 3.00 31.53 -14.28
CA VAL A 57 2.54 31.25 -12.91
C VAL A 57 1.54 30.11 -12.91
N GLU A 58 0.63 30.11 -13.88
CA GLU A 58 -0.39 29.08 -14.06
C GLU A 58 0.24 27.70 -14.26
N ASP A 59 1.26 27.59 -15.12
CA ASP A 59 2.00 26.33 -15.34
C ASP A 59 2.71 25.87 -14.06
N PHE A 60 3.32 26.81 -13.34
CA PHE A 60 4.06 26.54 -12.12
C PHE A 60 3.15 26.00 -11.00
N ILE A 61 2.00 26.63 -10.79
CA ILE A 61 0.99 26.20 -9.81
C ILE A 61 0.29 24.92 -10.26
N MET A 62 0.02 24.75 -11.55
CA MET A 62 -0.57 23.53 -12.07
C MET A 62 0.36 22.33 -11.84
N LYS A 63 1.67 22.49 -12.07
CA LYS A 63 2.67 21.48 -11.71
C LYS A 63 2.65 21.11 -10.23
N ALA A 64 2.59 22.10 -9.34
CA ALA A 64 2.50 21.86 -7.91
C ALA A 64 1.24 21.08 -7.53
N ARG A 65 0.09 21.44 -8.11
CA ARG A 65 -1.19 20.74 -7.91
C ARG A 65 -1.14 19.31 -8.41
N THR A 66 -0.57 19.06 -9.59
CA THR A 66 -0.43 17.70 -10.13
C THR A 66 0.42 16.83 -9.21
N ARG A 67 1.53 17.36 -8.70
CA ARG A 67 2.37 16.65 -7.72
C ARG A 67 1.62 16.38 -6.42
N ALA A 68 0.95 17.38 -5.85
CA ALA A 68 0.18 17.24 -4.62
C ALA A 68 -1.00 16.24 -4.73
N ALA A 69 -1.55 16.07 -5.94
CA ALA A 69 -2.65 15.12 -6.18
C ALA A 69 -2.21 13.65 -6.16
N ILE A 70 -0.92 13.37 -6.33
CA ILE A 70 -0.40 12.01 -6.36
C ILE A 70 0.11 11.61 -4.98
N ASN A 71 -0.65 10.75 -4.31
CA ASN A 71 -0.25 10.16 -3.05
C ASN A 71 0.40 8.79 -3.29
N VAL A 72 1.70 8.74 -3.04
CA VAL A 72 2.53 7.53 -2.95
C VAL A 72 3.55 7.79 -1.84
N PRO A 73 3.62 6.99 -0.75
CA PRO A 73 4.45 7.26 0.43
C PRO A 73 5.93 7.48 0.14
N VAL A 74 6.46 6.83 -0.89
CA VAL A 74 7.86 6.99 -1.30
C VAL A 74 8.14 8.35 -1.97
N LEU A 75 7.10 9.06 -2.46
CA LEU A 75 7.24 10.38 -3.08
C LEU A 75 7.33 11.49 -2.03
N GLY A 76 8.20 12.47 -2.26
CA GLY A 76 8.27 13.68 -1.46
C GLY A 76 6.96 14.46 -1.49
N THR A 77 6.46 14.85 -0.32
CA THR A 77 5.21 15.60 -0.19
C THR A 77 5.37 17.04 -0.67
N VAL A 78 4.40 17.56 -1.43
CA VAL A 78 4.28 19.01 -1.69
C VAL A 78 3.51 19.62 -0.53
N TYR A 79 4.08 20.61 0.14
CA TYR A 79 3.46 21.24 1.30
C TYR A 79 2.59 22.42 0.90
N GLU A 80 3.12 23.34 0.11
CA GLU A 80 2.38 24.53 -0.28
C GLU A 80 2.81 25.10 -1.63
N ALA A 81 1.91 25.86 -2.23
CA ALA A 81 2.17 26.70 -3.38
C ALA A 81 1.57 28.08 -3.09
N SER A 82 2.42 29.09 -2.94
CA SER A 82 2.00 30.40 -2.44
C SER A 82 2.85 31.51 -3.05
N GLN A 83 2.56 32.75 -2.66
CA GLN A 83 3.29 33.93 -3.08
C GLN A 83 3.81 34.68 -1.85
N VAL A 84 5.08 35.09 -1.89
CA VAL A 84 5.66 35.98 -0.88
C VAL A 84 6.68 36.91 -1.53
N GLN A 85 6.71 38.16 -1.06
CA GLN A 85 7.58 39.22 -1.60
C GLN A 85 7.49 39.37 -3.13
N GLY A 86 6.32 39.10 -3.72
CA GLY A 86 6.08 39.20 -5.17
C GLY A 86 6.48 37.96 -5.98
N TYR A 87 7.12 36.96 -5.37
CA TYR A 87 7.55 35.73 -6.06
C TYR A 87 6.62 34.57 -5.73
N TRP A 88 6.29 33.78 -6.75
CA TRP A 88 5.60 32.51 -6.57
C TRP A 88 6.59 31.42 -6.20
N PHE A 89 6.23 30.61 -5.22
CA PHE A 89 7.06 29.51 -4.77
C PHE A 89 6.22 28.28 -4.42
N VAL A 90 6.90 27.13 -4.42
CA VAL A 90 6.35 25.85 -4.00
C VAL A 90 7.30 25.24 -3.00
N THR A 91 6.81 24.80 -1.84
CA THR A 91 7.61 24.02 -0.90
C THR A 91 7.25 22.55 -0.95
N SER A 92 8.27 21.71 -0.78
CA SER A 92 8.13 20.27 -0.68
C SER A 92 9.08 19.72 0.37
N GLU A 93 8.82 18.49 0.77
CA GLU A 93 9.66 17.74 1.68
C GLU A 93 11.12 17.70 1.21
N GLN A 94 12.04 17.99 2.12
CA GLN A 94 13.45 17.68 1.92
C GLN A 94 13.68 16.22 2.31
N LEU A 95 13.98 15.39 1.30
CA LEU A 95 14.20 13.97 1.51
C LEU A 95 15.50 13.72 2.27
N GLY A 96 15.44 12.79 3.23
CA GLY A 96 16.61 12.31 3.96
C GLY A 96 17.47 11.34 3.13
N GLY A 97 18.70 11.12 3.58
CA GLY A 97 19.65 10.21 2.92
C GLY A 97 20.51 10.89 1.84
N SER A 98 21.26 10.07 1.09
CA SER A 98 22.04 10.54 -0.06
C SER A 98 21.26 10.35 -1.35
N SER A 99 21.27 11.34 -2.24
CA SER A 99 20.77 11.14 -3.59
C SER A 99 21.70 10.22 -4.38
N LEU A 100 21.16 9.47 -5.33
CA LEU A 100 21.99 8.64 -6.21
C LEU A 100 22.98 9.47 -7.01
N GLN A 101 22.65 10.73 -7.33
CA GLN A 101 23.60 11.65 -7.95
C GLN A 101 24.80 11.92 -7.04
N ALA A 102 24.57 12.22 -5.77
CA ALA A 102 25.65 12.48 -4.83
C ALA A 102 26.53 11.23 -4.62
N MET A 103 25.94 10.03 -4.67
CA MET A 103 26.69 8.76 -4.64
C MET A 103 27.55 8.58 -5.90
N LEU A 104 26.98 8.84 -7.08
CA LEU A 104 27.72 8.83 -8.36
C LEU A 104 28.90 9.81 -8.34
N ASP A 105 28.66 11.04 -7.89
CA ASP A 105 29.68 12.10 -7.83
C ASP A 105 30.83 11.74 -6.88
N ARG A 106 30.53 11.00 -5.80
CA ARG A 106 31.53 10.51 -4.83
C ARG A 106 32.17 9.17 -5.24
N GLY A 107 31.71 8.54 -6.31
CA GLY A 107 32.16 7.20 -6.72
C GLY A 107 31.75 6.10 -5.73
N GLU A 108 30.65 6.30 -5.00
CA GLU A 108 30.08 5.31 -4.10
C GLU A 108 29.26 4.26 -4.87
N THR A 109 29.08 3.10 -4.25
CA THR A 109 28.25 2.02 -4.80
C THR A 109 27.09 1.68 -3.86
N LEU A 110 26.07 1.03 -4.40
CA LEU A 110 24.93 0.52 -3.66
C LEU A 110 25.08 -0.97 -3.38
N SER A 111 24.54 -1.38 -2.22
CA SER A 111 24.33 -2.80 -1.96
C SER A 111 23.29 -3.37 -2.94
N VAL A 112 23.36 -4.67 -3.21
CA VAL A 112 22.35 -5.34 -4.07
C VAL A 112 20.94 -5.16 -3.51
N LYS A 113 20.80 -5.15 -2.17
CA LYS A 113 19.52 -4.91 -1.48
C LYS A 113 18.95 -3.53 -1.79
N ASP A 114 19.77 -2.49 -1.68
CA ASP A 114 19.31 -1.11 -1.92
C ASP A 114 19.00 -0.91 -3.40
N MET A 115 19.79 -1.52 -4.28
CA MET A 115 19.55 -1.45 -5.72
C MET A 115 18.22 -2.09 -6.12
N LEU A 116 17.89 -3.26 -5.56
CA LEU A 116 16.58 -3.89 -5.76
C LEU A 116 15.45 -2.97 -5.30
N LYS A 117 15.59 -2.35 -4.12
CA LYS A 117 14.59 -1.41 -3.58
C LYS A 117 14.43 -0.17 -4.46
N VAL A 118 15.52 0.35 -5.04
CA VAL A 118 15.48 1.49 -5.95
C VAL A 118 14.67 1.16 -7.19
N ILE A 119 14.93 0.01 -7.82
CA ILE A 119 14.21 -0.40 -9.04
C ILE A 119 12.74 -0.67 -8.72
N GLU A 120 12.45 -1.35 -7.61
CA GLU A 120 11.10 -1.63 -7.12
C GLU A 120 10.32 -0.32 -6.91
N THR A 121 10.91 0.63 -6.18
CA THR A 121 10.32 1.94 -5.90
C THR A 121 10.02 2.71 -7.18
N ALA A 122 10.98 2.77 -8.11
CA ALA A 122 10.79 3.46 -9.38
C ALA A 122 9.66 2.83 -10.21
N GLY A 123 9.61 1.51 -10.31
CA GLY A 123 8.54 0.83 -11.04
C GLY A 123 7.17 0.95 -10.36
N THR A 124 7.09 0.97 -9.03
CA THR A 124 5.85 1.28 -8.29
C THR A 124 5.33 2.68 -8.64
N ILE A 125 6.21 3.67 -8.70
CA ILE A 125 5.87 5.05 -9.09
C ILE A 125 5.40 5.09 -10.55
N CYS A 126 6.14 4.48 -11.48
CA CYS A 126 5.74 4.41 -12.89
C CYS A 126 4.37 3.74 -13.08
N GLY A 127 4.13 2.61 -12.43
CA GLY A 127 2.83 1.93 -12.46
C GLY A 127 1.71 2.75 -11.81
N LYS A 128 2.02 3.63 -10.86
CA LYS A 128 1.03 4.61 -10.34
C LYS A 128 0.72 5.68 -11.39
N TYR A 129 1.73 6.31 -11.99
CA TYR A 129 1.54 7.32 -13.03
C TYR A 129 0.75 6.79 -14.22
N GLU A 130 1.06 5.58 -14.67
CA GLU A 130 0.32 4.90 -15.73
C GLU A 130 -1.15 4.68 -15.37
N ARG A 131 -1.45 4.11 -14.19
CA ARG A 131 -2.84 3.88 -13.76
C ARG A 131 -3.63 5.18 -13.61
N LEU A 132 -2.98 6.26 -13.17
CA LEU A 132 -3.59 7.58 -13.02
C LEU A 132 -3.57 8.39 -14.33
N GLN A 133 -3.01 7.84 -15.41
CA GLN A 133 -2.81 8.53 -16.69
C GLN A 133 -2.12 9.89 -16.52
N THR A 134 -1.17 9.98 -15.59
CA THR A 134 -0.45 11.21 -15.26
C THR A 134 0.88 11.28 -15.98
N ALA A 135 1.12 12.37 -16.72
CA ALA A 135 2.43 12.65 -17.29
C ALA A 135 3.49 12.84 -16.18
N PHE A 136 4.75 12.56 -16.50
CA PHE A 136 5.85 12.76 -15.57
C PHE A 136 7.15 13.08 -16.30
N ASN A 137 8.03 13.81 -15.62
CA ASN A 137 9.43 13.93 -16.02
C ASN A 137 10.19 12.69 -15.57
N LEU A 138 11.22 12.31 -16.34
CA LEU A 138 12.06 11.19 -15.96
C LEU A 138 12.71 11.44 -14.59
N MET A 139 12.66 10.42 -13.73
CA MET A 139 13.37 10.34 -12.47
C MET A 139 14.87 10.21 -12.78
N GLU A 140 15.63 11.23 -12.41
CA GLU A 140 17.07 11.30 -12.54
C GLU A 140 17.73 10.90 -11.22
N PRO A 141 19.05 10.61 -11.19
CA PRO A 141 19.74 10.19 -9.96
C PRO A 141 19.58 11.20 -8.81
N ARG A 142 19.49 12.49 -9.12
CA ARG A 142 19.27 13.55 -8.11
C ARG A 142 17.87 13.54 -7.49
N HIS A 143 16.91 12.84 -8.11
CA HIS A 143 15.55 12.73 -7.61
C HIS A 143 15.36 11.51 -6.70
N ILE A 144 16.29 10.55 -6.66
CA ILE A 144 16.15 9.31 -5.89
C ILE A 144 17.13 9.34 -4.73
N PHE A 145 16.62 9.12 -3.52
CA PHE A 145 17.34 9.19 -2.27
C PHE A 145 17.32 7.84 -1.56
N VAL A 146 18.46 7.49 -0.97
CA VAL A 146 18.63 6.28 -0.17
C VAL A 146 19.24 6.68 1.17
N ASP A 147 18.61 6.27 2.27
CA ASP A 147 19.12 6.48 3.62
C ASP A 147 19.91 5.27 4.15
N ASP A 148 20.50 5.44 5.33
CA ASP A 148 21.29 4.42 6.03
C ASP A 148 20.46 3.20 6.47
N LYS A 149 19.13 3.30 6.48
CA LYS A 149 18.18 2.23 6.81
C LYS A 149 17.66 1.52 5.55
N SER A 150 18.24 1.77 4.39
CA SER A 150 17.76 1.27 3.10
C SER A 150 16.33 1.75 2.76
N CYS A 151 15.88 2.89 3.27
CA CYS A 151 14.65 3.53 2.81
C CYS A 151 14.93 4.23 1.49
N VAL A 152 14.07 4.01 0.48
CA VAL A 152 14.18 4.68 -0.80
C VAL A 152 13.04 5.68 -0.92
N ARG A 153 13.39 6.94 -1.16
CA ARG A 153 12.44 8.02 -1.38
C ARG A 153 12.75 8.76 -2.67
N VAL A 154 11.73 9.31 -3.30
CA VAL A 154 11.84 9.91 -4.63
C VAL A 154 11.17 11.27 -4.66
N MET A 155 11.81 12.28 -5.25
CA MET A 155 11.18 13.58 -5.48
C MET A 155 10.03 13.41 -6.47
N ASN A 156 8.90 14.07 -6.22
CA ASN A 156 7.73 13.92 -7.08
C ASN A 156 7.96 14.54 -8.46
N THR A 157 8.03 13.68 -9.49
CA THR A 157 8.31 14.08 -10.88
C THR A 157 7.07 14.24 -11.75
N ALA A 158 5.87 14.14 -11.16
CA ALA A 158 4.62 14.28 -11.89
C ALA A 158 4.47 15.66 -12.53
N MET A 159 3.82 15.69 -13.69
CA MET A 159 3.64 16.86 -14.54
C MET A 159 2.22 16.92 -15.09
N PRO A 160 1.68 18.12 -15.33
CA PRO A 160 0.43 18.27 -16.05
C PRO A 160 0.58 17.75 -17.48
N GLY A 161 -0.49 17.12 -17.99
CA GLY A 161 -0.53 16.56 -19.33
C GLY A 161 -0.93 15.10 -19.35
N ASN A 162 -0.91 14.51 -20.54
CA ASN A 162 -1.28 13.13 -20.77
C ASN A 162 -0.09 12.21 -20.58
N PHE A 163 -0.31 11.07 -19.94
CA PHE A 163 0.67 9.99 -19.89
C PHE A 163 0.92 9.42 -21.29
N HIS A 164 2.19 9.17 -21.59
CA HIS A 164 2.61 8.43 -22.78
C HIS A 164 3.45 7.21 -22.36
N GLU A 165 3.10 6.03 -22.87
CA GLU A 165 3.80 4.77 -22.55
C GLU A 165 5.30 4.83 -22.86
N GLU A 166 5.68 5.59 -23.89
CA GLU A 166 7.07 5.86 -24.25
C GLU A 166 7.88 6.48 -23.10
N GLN A 167 7.26 7.31 -22.24
CA GLN A 167 7.92 7.90 -21.06
C GLN A 167 8.27 6.82 -20.04
N SER A 168 7.40 5.82 -19.85
CA SER A 168 7.64 4.69 -18.95
C SER A 168 8.75 3.78 -19.48
N CYS A 169 8.76 3.53 -20.79
CA CYS A 169 9.83 2.81 -21.46
C CYS A 169 11.18 3.54 -21.33
N GLU A 170 11.21 4.84 -21.60
CA GLU A 170 12.43 5.64 -21.50
C GLU A 170 12.92 5.73 -20.05
N GLN A 171 12.00 5.80 -19.07
CA GLN A 171 12.34 5.75 -17.66
C GLN A 171 13.08 4.46 -17.28
N MET A 172 12.58 3.31 -17.74
CA MET A 172 13.21 2.01 -17.47
C MET A 172 14.63 1.97 -18.04
N LYS A 173 14.79 2.44 -19.28
CA LYS A 173 16.09 2.51 -19.94
C LYS A 173 17.06 3.41 -19.19
N LYS A 174 16.64 4.63 -18.85
CA LYS A 174 17.46 5.59 -18.10
C LYS A 174 17.84 5.08 -16.73
N LEU A 175 16.94 4.39 -16.04
CA LEU A 175 17.26 3.78 -14.75
C LEU A 175 18.33 2.68 -14.90
N GLY A 176 18.27 1.87 -15.95
CA GLY A 176 19.32 0.91 -16.30
C GLY A 176 20.69 1.57 -16.51
N GLU A 177 20.73 2.72 -17.21
CA GLU A 177 21.95 3.52 -17.41
C GLU A 177 22.49 4.10 -16.10
N TYR A 178 21.62 4.70 -15.28
CA TYR A 178 22.00 5.39 -14.04
C TYR A 178 22.50 4.47 -12.94
N LEU A 179 21.92 3.26 -12.82
CA LEU A 179 22.23 2.35 -11.73
C LEU A 179 23.45 1.47 -12.01
N LEU A 180 23.83 1.28 -13.29
CA LEU A 180 24.93 0.39 -13.65
C LEU A 180 26.27 0.79 -13.00
N PRO A 181 26.67 2.08 -12.96
CA PRO A 181 27.89 2.51 -12.27
C PRO A 181 27.83 2.34 -10.74
N LEU A 182 26.62 2.23 -10.16
CA LEU A 182 26.44 2.07 -8.72
C LEU A 182 26.49 0.60 -8.28
N VAL A 183 26.68 -0.36 -9.19
CA VAL A 183 26.78 -1.78 -8.83
C VAL A 183 28.10 -2.02 -8.12
N THR A 184 28.05 -2.51 -6.88
CA THR A 184 29.25 -2.94 -6.17
C THR A 184 29.89 -4.14 -6.91
N PRO A 185 31.16 -4.07 -7.34
CA PRO A 185 31.81 -5.17 -8.02
C PRO A 185 32.13 -6.33 -7.06
N ASP A 186 32.32 -7.53 -7.62
CA ASP A 186 32.84 -8.72 -6.92
C ASP A 186 32.08 -9.18 -5.66
N VAL A 187 30.80 -8.79 -5.52
CA VAL A 187 29.91 -9.26 -4.44
C VAL A 187 28.83 -10.22 -4.96
N PRO A 188 28.30 -11.13 -4.12
CA PRO A 188 27.19 -11.99 -4.49
C PRO A 188 25.99 -11.20 -5.01
N GLY A 189 25.58 -11.49 -6.25
CA GLY A 189 24.47 -10.81 -6.92
C GLY A 189 24.87 -9.68 -7.86
N ALA A 190 26.12 -9.22 -7.86
CA ALA A 190 26.61 -8.14 -8.73
C ALA A 190 26.38 -8.44 -10.22
N THR A 191 26.78 -9.62 -10.70
CA THR A 191 26.56 -10.04 -12.11
C THR A 191 25.08 -10.07 -12.48
N ARG A 192 24.22 -10.60 -11.59
CA ARG A 192 22.77 -10.64 -11.83
C ARG A 192 22.20 -9.23 -11.93
N MET A 193 22.66 -8.33 -11.07
CA MET A 193 22.22 -6.94 -11.08
C MET A 193 22.67 -6.22 -12.35
N ALA A 194 23.95 -6.35 -12.73
CA ALA A 194 24.46 -5.81 -13.98
C ALA A 194 23.69 -6.34 -15.21
N THR A 195 23.34 -7.63 -15.23
CA THR A 195 22.52 -8.23 -16.30
C THR A 195 21.10 -7.64 -16.33
N LEU A 196 20.43 -7.54 -15.17
CA LEU A 196 19.08 -6.96 -15.10
C LEU A 196 19.07 -5.51 -15.57
N LEU A 197 20.01 -4.70 -15.09
CA LEU A 197 20.15 -3.30 -15.50
C LEU A 197 20.50 -3.17 -16.99
N GLY A 198 21.32 -4.07 -17.52
CA GLY A 198 21.60 -4.19 -18.95
C GLY A 198 20.33 -4.49 -19.76
N TRP A 199 19.49 -5.41 -19.30
CA TRP A 199 18.21 -5.70 -19.97
C TRP A 199 17.21 -4.55 -19.85
N MET A 200 17.18 -3.83 -18.74
CA MET A 200 16.35 -2.62 -18.61
C MET A 200 16.79 -1.53 -19.60
N ARG A 201 18.11 -1.40 -19.84
CA ARG A 201 18.68 -0.42 -20.79
C ARG A 201 18.47 -0.82 -22.25
N ASP A 202 18.82 -2.06 -22.60
CA ASP A 202 18.97 -2.51 -23.99
C ASP A 202 17.82 -3.41 -24.47
N GLY A 203 16.94 -3.83 -23.55
CA GLY A 203 15.96 -4.89 -23.79
C GLY A 203 16.53 -6.29 -23.59
N GLN A 204 15.64 -7.29 -23.66
CA GLN A 204 15.99 -8.71 -23.54
C GLN A 204 15.69 -9.42 -24.87
N ASN A 205 16.69 -10.07 -25.46
CA ASN A 205 16.57 -10.78 -26.74
C ASN A 205 16.02 -9.92 -27.90
N GLY A 206 16.37 -8.64 -27.93
CA GLY A 206 15.91 -7.70 -28.96
C GLY A 206 14.50 -7.14 -28.74
N ASN A 207 13.82 -7.54 -27.66
CA ASN A 207 12.53 -7.01 -27.27
C ASN A 207 12.64 -6.05 -26.09
N ARG A 208 11.80 -5.01 -26.08
CA ARG A 208 11.67 -4.10 -24.93
C ARG A 208 11.12 -4.86 -23.73
N MET A 209 11.60 -4.50 -22.54
CA MET A 209 11.09 -5.03 -21.28
C MET A 209 9.85 -4.26 -20.81
N GLN A 210 9.00 -4.95 -20.05
CA GLN A 210 7.86 -4.37 -19.33
C GLN A 210 8.11 -4.36 -17.81
N TRP A 211 7.47 -3.44 -17.08
CA TRP A 211 7.71 -3.30 -15.64
C TRP A 211 7.32 -4.55 -14.87
N GLU A 212 6.26 -5.26 -15.28
CA GLU A 212 5.86 -6.54 -14.69
C GLU A 212 7.00 -7.57 -14.77
N GLN A 213 7.67 -7.66 -15.93
CA GLN A 213 8.79 -8.59 -16.13
C GLN A 213 9.98 -8.21 -15.24
N VAL A 214 10.27 -6.91 -15.09
CA VAL A 214 11.33 -6.43 -14.19
C VAL A 214 11.01 -6.80 -12.74
N MET A 215 9.75 -6.62 -12.30
CA MET A 215 9.33 -6.95 -10.93
C MET A 215 9.39 -8.46 -10.64
N GLU A 216 9.01 -9.30 -11.61
CA GLU A 216 9.16 -10.76 -11.49
C GLU A 216 10.63 -11.18 -11.33
N LEU A 217 11.53 -10.57 -12.10
CA LEU A 217 12.97 -10.83 -11.99
C LEU A 217 13.53 -10.33 -10.65
N ILE A 218 13.09 -9.17 -10.17
CA ILE A 218 13.46 -8.66 -8.84
C ILE A 218 13.02 -9.64 -7.75
N ALA A 219 11.78 -10.14 -7.81
CA ALA A 219 11.27 -11.11 -6.86
C ALA A 219 12.12 -12.39 -6.84
N ALA A 220 12.46 -12.92 -8.03
CA ALA A 220 13.32 -14.09 -8.16
C ALA A 220 14.75 -13.84 -7.60
N VAL A 221 15.34 -12.68 -7.88
CA VAL A 221 16.67 -12.31 -7.35
C VAL A 221 16.62 -12.16 -5.82
N ARG A 222 15.56 -11.58 -5.26
CA ARG A 222 15.37 -11.47 -3.80
C ARG A 222 15.29 -12.84 -3.14
N GLU A 223 14.52 -13.76 -3.71
CA GLU A 223 14.39 -15.12 -3.20
C GLU A 223 15.74 -15.85 -3.20
N GLN A 224 16.46 -15.79 -4.33
CA GLN A 224 17.77 -16.44 -4.47
C GLN A 224 18.84 -15.87 -3.54
N LEU A 225 18.79 -14.57 -3.25
CA LEU A 225 19.73 -13.91 -2.35
C LEU A 225 19.32 -13.97 -0.87
N GLY A 226 18.16 -14.56 -0.55
CA GLY A 226 17.60 -14.55 0.80
C GLY A 226 17.25 -13.14 1.30
N LEU A 227 17.01 -12.21 0.37
CA LEU A 227 16.63 -10.81 0.58
C LEU A 227 15.12 -10.58 0.47
N SER A 228 14.35 -11.63 0.17
CA SER A 228 12.91 -11.64 0.49
C SER A 228 12.76 -11.26 1.96
N PRO A 229 11.71 -10.51 2.36
CA PRO A 229 11.45 -10.27 3.76
C PRO A 229 11.58 -11.61 4.47
N ARG A 230 12.51 -11.70 5.43
CA ARG A 230 12.50 -12.83 6.35
C ARG A 230 11.14 -12.72 7.01
N ALA A 231 10.16 -13.48 6.52
CA ALA A 231 9.35 -14.23 7.44
C ALA A 231 10.39 -14.84 8.38
N THR A 232 10.41 -14.42 9.63
CA THR A 232 11.09 -15.11 10.72
C THR A 232 10.46 -16.50 10.82
N THR A 233 10.75 -17.34 9.85
CA THR A 233 10.64 -18.77 9.97
C THR A 233 11.81 -19.14 10.85
N HIS A 234 11.52 -19.29 12.14
CA HIS A 234 12.35 -20.11 13.01
C HIS A 234 12.57 -21.44 12.28
N ARG A 235 13.79 -21.66 11.76
CA ARG A 235 14.21 -22.97 11.25
C ARG A 235 14.29 -23.90 12.45
N TYR A 236 13.25 -24.70 12.66
CA TYR A 236 13.38 -25.95 13.40
C TYR A 236 14.04 -26.98 12.48
N THR A 237 15.28 -27.36 12.78
CA THR A 237 15.88 -28.58 12.25
C THR A 237 15.26 -29.78 12.98
N VAL A 238 14.48 -30.60 12.27
CA VAL A 238 14.06 -31.92 12.75
C VAL A 238 14.93 -32.98 12.05
N PRO A 239 15.45 -34.00 12.75
CA PRO A 239 16.28 -35.05 12.14
C PRO A 239 15.47 -35.87 11.13
N ALA A 240 16.10 -36.25 10.02
CA ALA A 240 15.48 -37.04 8.97
C ALA A 240 15.33 -38.51 9.36
N GLU A 241 14.14 -39.08 9.14
CA GLU A 241 13.92 -40.53 9.03
C GLU A 241 12.92 -40.86 7.89
N PRO A 242 12.95 -42.10 7.33
CA PRO A 242 12.95 -42.29 5.88
C PRO A 242 11.56 -42.44 5.22
N ALA A 243 11.52 -42.00 3.96
CA ALA A 243 10.33 -41.92 3.11
C ALA A 243 9.65 -43.27 2.81
N ARG A 244 8.32 -43.31 2.96
CA ARG A 244 7.46 -44.42 2.52
C ARG A 244 6.87 -44.11 1.14
N LYS A 245 7.22 -44.94 0.16
CA LYS A 245 6.85 -44.86 -1.26
C LYS A 245 5.33 -45.04 -1.47
N PHE A 246 4.68 -44.13 -2.20
CA PHE A 246 3.36 -44.37 -2.81
C PHE A 246 3.45 -44.18 -4.33
N ARG A 247 3.04 -45.20 -5.08
CA ARG A 247 3.31 -45.43 -6.51
C ARG A 247 2.40 -44.58 -7.40
N MET A 248 3.05 -43.85 -8.32
CA MET A 248 2.44 -43.11 -9.43
C MET A 248 2.16 -44.08 -10.60
N TRP A 249 0.90 -44.32 -10.95
CA TRP A 249 0.52 -44.85 -12.27
C TRP A 249 -0.77 -44.17 -12.71
N MET A 250 -0.85 -43.84 -14.01
CA MET A 250 -1.85 -43.03 -14.72
C MET A 250 -1.57 -41.52 -14.78
N ILE A 251 -0.73 -41.10 -15.74
CA ILE A 251 -1.02 -40.09 -16.78
C ILE A 251 -0.05 -40.43 -17.94
N TRP A 252 -0.50 -41.27 -18.86
CA TRP A 252 -0.01 -41.38 -20.25
C TRP A 252 -1.09 -42.12 -21.05
N ALA A 253 -2.09 -41.37 -21.53
CA ALA A 253 -2.93 -41.74 -22.66
C ALA A 253 -3.76 -40.51 -23.04
N GLY A 254 -3.58 -40.00 -24.26
CA GLY A 254 -4.55 -39.05 -24.82
C GLY A 254 -4.00 -37.83 -25.56
N MET A 255 -2.81 -37.88 -26.14
CA MET A 255 -2.52 -37.09 -27.35
C MET A 255 -2.58 -38.03 -28.55
N GLY A 256 -3.53 -37.79 -29.45
CA GLY A 256 -3.53 -38.39 -30.78
C GLY A 256 -4.90 -38.46 -31.43
N VAL A 257 -5.04 -37.73 -32.55
CA VAL A 257 -6.10 -37.81 -33.58
C VAL A 257 -7.40 -37.09 -33.18
N LEU A 258 -7.82 -35.96 -33.78
CA LEU A 258 -8.07 -35.76 -35.21
C LEU A 258 -7.95 -34.28 -35.61
N ALA A 259 -7.00 -34.00 -36.50
CA ALA A 259 -7.12 -32.95 -37.49
C ALA A 259 -7.83 -33.55 -38.72
N ALA A 260 -9.01 -33.03 -39.07
CA ALA A 260 -9.55 -32.92 -40.43
C ALA A 260 -11.03 -32.51 -40.36
N GLY A 261 -11.35 -31.30 -40.79
CA GLY A 261 -12.73 -30.81 -40.87
C GLY A 261 -12.78 -29.32 -41.11
N ALA A 262 -12.32 -28.87 -42.27
CA ALA A 262 -12.51 -27.52 -42.76
C ALA A 262 -13.98 -27.25 -43.11
N GLY A 263 -14.42 -26.01 -42.91
CA GLY A 263 -15.49 -25.41 -43.72
C GLY A 263 -16.72 -24.89 -42.97
N THR A 264 -17.00 -23.60 -43.20
CA THR A 264 -18.30 -22.92 -43.14
C THR A 264 -18.93 -22.61 -41.77
N ALA A 265 -18.95 -21.32 -41.40
CA ALA A 265 -20.18 -20.50 -41.42
C ALA A 265 -19.92 -19.07 -40.88
N LEU A 266 -20.01 -18.12 -41.80
CA LEU A 266 -20.21 -16.69 -41.58
C LEU A 266 -21.69 -16.43 -41.21
N LEU A 267 -21.96 -15.35 -40.45
CA LEU A 267 -23.26 -14.64 -40.28
C LEU A 267 -24.28 -15.39 -39.38
N LEU A 268 -24.99 -14.84 -38.39
CA LEU A 268 -25.52 -13.50 -38.07
C LEU A 268 -25.76 -13.44 -36.54
N PHE A 269 -25.69 -12.26 -35.91
CA PHE A 269 -26.85 -11.64 -35.25
C PHE A 269 -26.49 -10.24 -34.75
N SER A 270 -27.04 -9.28 -35.48
CA SER A 270 -27.17 -7.86 -35.16
C SER A 270 -28.13 -7.66 -33.97
N GLY A 271 -27.81 -6.72 -33.07
CA GLY A 271 -28.68 -6.23 -32.00
C GLY A 271 -28.27 -4.80 -31.60
N PRO A 272 -29.20 -3.92 -31.19
CA PRO A 272 -29.18 -2.50 -31.53
C PRO A 272 -28.25 -1.65 -30.66
N ALA A 273 -27.82 -0.54 -31.26
CA ALA A 273 -27.14 0.56 -30.59
C ALA A 273 -27.99 1.12 -29.44
N ALA A 274 -27.45 1.09 -28.23
CA ALA A 274 -27.99 1.84 -27.11
C ALA A 274 -27.44 3.27 -27.17
N GLU A 275 -28.36 4.23 -27.20
CA GLU A 275 -28.10 5.66 -27.18
C GLU A 275 -27.18 6.08 -26.02
N THR A 276 -26.13 6.81 -26.36
CA THR A 276 -25.25 7.49 -25.42
C THR A 276 -25.97 8.69 -24.80
N ALA A 277 -26.30 8.59 -23.51
CA ALA A 277 -26.54 9.78 -22.69
C ALA A 277 -25.20 10.52 -22.47
N PRO A 278 -25.17 11.87 -22.44
CA PRO A 278 -23.93 12.61 -22.26
C PRO A 278 -23.38 12.39 -20.85
N SER A 279 -22.21 11.74 -20.77
CA SER A 279 -21.44 11.64 -19.54
C SER A 279 -20.86 13.02 -19.20
N GLY A 280 -21.36 13.66 -18.15
CA GLY A 280 -20.65 14.76 -17.50
C GLY A 280 -19.25 14.31 -17.06
N PRO A 281 -18.33 15.25 -16.77
CA PRO A 281 -16.99 14.92 -16.30
C PRO A 281 -17.08 14.01 -15.07
N PRO A 282 -16.24 12.96 -14.97
CA PRO A 282 -16.22 12.10 -13.80
C PRO A 282 -15.97 12.96 -12.56
N PRO A 283 -16.66 12.71 -11.43
CA PRO A 283 -16.39 13.43 -10.19
C PRO A 283 -14.90 13.29 -9.86
N ALA A 284 -14.28 14.39 -9.42
CA ALA A 284 -12.87 14.43 -9.06
C ALA A 284 -12.50 13.23 -8.16
N PRO A 285 -11.36 12.57 -8.38
CA PRO A 285 -10.97 11.41 -7.59
C PRO A 285 -10.88 11.83 -6.13
N LYS A 286 -11.69 11.19 -5.28
CA LYS A 286 -11.57 11.34 -3.84
C LYS A 286 -10.20 10.80 -3.43
N HIS A 287 -9.49 11.52 -2.57
CA HIS A 287 -8.21 11.08 -2.03
C HIS A 287 -8.41 9.74 -1.33
N TYR A 288 -7.73 8.70 -1.81
CA TYR A 288 -7.83 7.35 -1.28
C TYR A 288 -6.62 7.09 -0.36
N PRO A 289 -6.82 6.51 0.83
CA PRO A 289 -5.70 6.24 1.73
C PRO A 289 -4.78 5.18 1.09
N ASP A 290 -3.45 5.37 1.23
CA ASP A 290 -2.46 4.46 0.67
C ASP A 290 -2.11 3.34 1.67
N PHE A 291 -2.74 2.17 1.51
CA PHE A 291 -2.54 1.02 2.39
C PHE A 291 -1.43 0.05 1.92
N SER A 292 -0.53 0.47 1.02
CA SER A 292 0.26 -0.45 0.18
C SER A 292 1.69 -0.81 0.64
N ALA A 293 2.03 -0.76 1.95
CA ALA A 293 3.42 -1.06 2.37
C ALA A 293 3.59 -2.06 3.54
N SER A 294 2.55 -2.37 4.29
CA SER A 294 2.61 -3.38 5.36
C SER A 294 1.22 -3.95 5.54
N ASP A 295 1.09 -5.26 5.40
CA ASP A 295 -0.18 -5.92 5.64
C ASP A 295 -0.50 -5.77 7.14
N HIS A 296 -1.41 -4.83 7.45
CA HIS A 296 -1.67 -4.18 8.75
C HIS A 296 -0.79 -2.97 9.10
N THR A 297 -1.24 -1.77 8.72
CA THR A 297 -0.66 -0.50 9.19
C THR A 297 -1.04 -0.28 10.66
N GLU A 298 -0.07 -0.05 11.52
CA GLU A 298 -0.27 0.26 12.94
C GLU A 298 -0.33 1.78 13.18
N VAL A 299 -1.29 2.20 13.99
CA VAL A 299 -1.49 3.59 14.39
C VAL A 299 -1.46 3.68 15.91
N PRO A 300 -0.57 4.49 16.50
CA PRO A 300 -0.65 4.81 17.92
C PRO A 300 -1.79 5.80 18.18
N VAL A 301 -2.65 5.48 19.15
CA VAL A 301 -3.76 6.33 19.59
C VAL A 301 -3.79 6.40 21.10
N THR A 302 -3.90 7.61 21.64
CA THR A 302 -4.20 7.83 23.05
C THR A 302 -5.71 7.91 23.24
N ILE A 303 -6.29 6.94 23.95
CA ILE A 303 -7.73 6.93 24.27
C ILE A 303 -7.94 7.55 25.66
N PRO A 304 -8.70 8.65 25.78
CA PRO A 304 -9.03 9.24 27.08
C PRO A 304 -9.67 8.21 28.02
N GLY A 305 -9.03 7.98 29.17
CA GLY A 305 -9.53 7.05 30.20
C GLY A 305 -9.18 5.57 30.00
N THR A 306 -8.62 5.18 28.84
CA THR A 306 -8.21 3.79 28.56
C THR A 306 -6.69 3.66 28.37
N GLY A 307 -6.00 4.74 28.01
CA GLY A 307 -4.54 4.79 27.83
C GLY A 307 -4.11 4.69 26.36
N ASP A 308 -2.82 4.46 26.15
CA ASP A 308 -2.22 4.39 24.82
C ASP A 308 -2.38 2.99 24.20
N LEU A 309 -2.82 2.96 22.95
CA LEU A 309 -3.14 1.76 22.21
C LEU A 309 -2.53 1.83 20.81
N ILE A 310 -1.96 0.73 20.35
CA ILE A 310 -1.63 0.54 18.94
C ILE A 310 -2.82 -0.13 18.26
N VAL A 311 -3.32 0.50 17.20
CA VAL A 311 -4.55 0.11 16.50
C VAL A 311 -4.23 -0.24 15.06
N GLY A 312 -4.84 -1.30 14.53
CA GLY A 312 -4.85 -1.53 13.09
C GLY A 312 -5.61 -0.41 12.39
N ALA A 313 -4.97 0.29 11.44
CA ALA A 313 -5.53 1.43 10.73
C ALA A 313 -6.86 1.09 10.01
N HIS A 314 -7.05 -0.17 9.62
CA HIS A 314 -8.22 -0.69 8.92
C HIS A 314 -8.55 -2.10 9.40
N GLU A 315 -9.69 -2.63 8.97
CA GLU A 315 -10.11 -4.02 9.20
C GLU A 315 -9.15 -5.02 8.55
N ILE A 316 -9.03 -6.21 9.11
CA ILE A 316 -8.18 -7.26 8.55
C ILE A 316 -8.64 -7.61 7.13
N THR A 317 -7.72 -7.58 6.17
CA THR A 317 -8.07 -7.84 4.77
C THR A 317 -8.12 -9.34 4.46
N MET A 318 -8.80 -9.69 3.37
CA MET A 318 -8.81 -11.06 2.86
C MET A 318 -7.40 -11.56 2.52
N GLU A 319 -6.51 -10.70 2.01
CA GLU A 319 -5.12 -11.04 1.73
C GLU A 319 -4.34 -11.40 3.00
N SER A 320 -4.46 -10.59 4.05
CA SER A 320 -3.82 -10.88 5.35
C SER A 320 -4.38 -12.15 5.98
N TYR A 321 -5.70 -12.32 5.90
CA TYR A 321 -6.35 -13.51 6.43
C TYR A 321 -5.97 -14.79 5.67
N ARG A 322 -5.71 -14.69 4.35
CA ARG A 322 -5.18 -15.82 3.57
C ARG A 322 -3.81 -16.27 4.08
N LEU A 323 -2.93 -15.33 4.43
CA LEU A 323 -1.62 -15.66 5.01
C LEU A 323 -1.78 -16.38 6.34
N PHE A 324 -2.71 -15.93 7.19
CA PHE A 324 -3.07 -16.63 8.42
C PHE A 324 -3.52 -18.08 8.15
N LEU A 325 -4.44 -18.30 7.21
CA LEU A 325 -4.92 -19.66 6.88
C LEU A 325 -3.79 -20.58 6.40
N ASP A 326 -2.91 -20.07 5.54
CA ASP A 326 -1.75 -20.80 5.03
C ASP A 326 -0.85 -21.26 6.18
N GLN A 327 -0.55 -20.37 7.13
CA GLN A 327 0.30 -20.66 8.28
C GLN A 327 -0.40 -21.53 9.32
N TRP A 328 -1.69 -21.27 9.60
CA TRP A 328 -2.49 -22.02 10.55
C TRP A 328 -2.57 -23.50 10.20
N SER A 329 -2.70 -23.82 8.91
CA SER A 329 -2.75 -25.20 8.41
C SER A 329 -1.48 -26.01 8.73
N ARG A 330 -0.35 -25.32 8.96
CA ARG A 330 0.97 -25.91 9.25
C ARG A 330 1.30 -25.94 10.74
N LEU A 331 0.48 -25.33 11.60
CA LEU A 331 0.71 -25.34 13.04
C LEU A 331 0.46 -26.72 13.64
N THR A 332 1.25 -27.07 14.66
CA THR A 332 1.00 -28.26 15.47
C THR A 332 -0.28 -28.08 16.29
N PRO A 333 -0.95 -29.17 16.71
CA PRO A 333 -2.13 -29.10 17.57
C PRO A 333 -1.92 -28.24 18.83
N GLU A 334 -0.74 -28.31 19.45
CA GLU A 334 -0.40 -27.56 20.66
C GLU A 334 -0.31 -26.05 20.39
N LEU A 335 0.25 -25.67 19.24
CA LEU A 335 0.31 -24.26 18.83
C LEU A 335 -1.07 -23.73 18.44
N LYS A 336 -1.91 -24.55 17.80
CA LYS A 336 -3.31 -24.17 17.54
C LYS A 336 -4.05 -23.94 18.84
N GLU A 337 -3.94 -24.86 19.79
CA GLU A 337 -4.54 -24.71 21.12
C GLU A 337 -4.05 -23.46 21.86
N LYS A 338 -2.76 -23.12 21.75
CA LYS A 338 -2.18 -21.90 22.32
C LYS A 338 -2.84 -20.63 21.78
N TYR A 339 -3.12 -20.57 20.48
CA TYR A 339 -3.68 -19.37 19.83
C TYR A 339 -5.21 -19.34 19.84
N SER A 340 -5.87 -20.48 20.04
CA SER A 340 -7.31 -20.55 20.20
C SER A 340 -7.78 -19.91 21.50
N HIS A 341 -9.01 -19.39 21.50
CA HIS A 341 -9.62 -18.86 22.72
C HIS A 341 -9.77 -19.98 23.77
N PRO A 342 -9.63 -19.69 25.09
CA PRO A 342 -9.80 -20.68 26.15
C PRO A 342 -11.11 -21.47 26.10
N ASP A 343 -12.21 -20.80 25.78
CA ASP A 343 -13.55 -21.41 25.64
C ASP A 343 -13.85 -21.99 24.25
N GLN A 344 -12.94 -21.90 23.28
CA GLN A 344 -13.20 -22.37 21.92
C GLN A 344 -13.35 -23.91 21.90
N PRO A 345 -14.39 -24.46 21.28
CA PRO A 345 -14.51 -25.90 21.07
C PRO A 345 -13.53 -26.38 19.98
N ASP A 346 -13.04 -27.62 20.12
CA ASP A 346 -12.21 -28.31 19.11
C ASP A 346 -10.97 -27.51 18.62
N LYS A 347 -10.27 -26.88 19.57
CA LYS A 347 -9.12 -25.97 19.31
C LYS A 347 -8.04 -26.58 18.42
N GLN A 348 -7.76 -27.87 18.62
CA GLN A 348 -6.67 -28.57 17.94
C GLN A 348 -6.97 -28.85 16.46
N ASN A 349 -8.25 -28.99 16.08
CA ASN A 349 -8.66 -29.30 14.72
C ASN A 349 -9.34 -28.14 13.99
N ALA A 350 -9.61 -27.02 14.69
CA ALA A 350 -10.18 -25.82 14.10
C ALA A 350 -9.40 -25.36 12.85
N THR A 351 -10.10 -25.15 11.75
CA THR A 351 -9.51 -24.74 10.47
C THR A 351 -9.47 -23.22 10.31
N HIS A 352 -10.38 -22.52 10.99
CA HIS A 352 -10.63 -21.08 10.87
C HIS A 352 -10.92 -20.58 9.45
N VAL A 353 -11.29 -21.49 8.54
CA VAL A 353 -11.67 -21.13 7.17
C VAL A 353 -13.07 -20.50 7.22
N PRO A 354 -13.23 -19.24 6.76
CA PRO A 354 -14.53 -18.57 6.79
C PRO A 354 -15.55 -19.30 5.92
N SER A 355 -16.84 -19.17 6.24
CA SER A 355 -17.87 -19.75 5.37
C SER A 355 -17.84 -19.11 3.98
N ASP A 356 -17.99 -19.93 2.93
CA ASP A 356 -17.93 -19.50 1.52
C ASP A 356 -16.56 -18.88 1.09
N TRP A 357 -15.48 -19.19 1.82
CA TRP A 357 -14.14 -18.62 1.59
C TRP A 357 -13.62 -18.82 0.16
N GLU A 358 -13.76 -20.01 -0.43
CA GLU A 358 -13.23 -20.27 -1.78
C GLU A 358 -13.88 -19.39 -2.85
N ALA A 359 -15.20 -19.26 -2.81
CA ALA A 359 -15.94 -18.41 -3.74
C ALA A 359 -15.61 -16.93 -3.50
N MET A 360 -15.53 -16.51 -2.24
CA MET A 360 -15.16 -15.16 -1.85
C MET A 360 -13.73 -14.82 -2.33
N TRP A 361 -12.74 -15.67 -2.03
CA TRP A 361 -11.34 -15.47 -2.44
C TRP A 361 -11.17 -15.49 -3.96
N LYS A 362 -11.84 -16.41 -4.66
CA LYS A 362 -11.82 -16.45 -6.12
C LYS A 362 -12.36 -15.15 -6.72
N ALA A 363 -13.49 -14.66 -6.20
CA ALA A 363 -14.06 -13.39 -6.65
C ALA A 363 -13.14 -12.20 -6.33
N ALA A 364 -12.53 -12.15 -5.13
CA ALA A 364 -11.57 -11.11 -4.77
C ALA A 364 -10.32 -11.10 -5.68
N SER A 365 -9.80 -12.28 -6.04
CA SER A 365 -8.60 -12.42 -6.87
C SER A 365 -8.86 -12.22 -8.37
N THR A 366 -10.12 -12.03 -8.78
CA THR A 366 -10.50 -11.83 -10.18
C THR A 366 -10.66 -10.33 -10.44
N PRO A 367 -10.02 -9.74 -11.47
CA PRO A 367 -10.21 -8.33 -11.82
C PRO A 367 -11.70 -7.99 -12.03
N GLY A 368 -12.22 -7.10 -11.18
CA GLY A 368 -13.63 -6.71 -11.20
C GLY A 368 -14.62 -7.77 -10.69
N GLY A 369 -14.11 -8.83 -10.06
CA GLY A 369 -14.89 -9.91 -9.49
C GLY A 369 -15.90 -9.42 -8.46
N LYS A 370 -17.02 -10.14 -8.41
CA LYS A 370 -18.12 -9.85 -7.51
C LYS A 370 -18.46 -11.07 -6.68
N TRP A 371 -18.67 -10.87 -5.40
CA TRP A 371 -19.20 -11.87 -4.48
C TRP A 371 -20.51 -11.35 -3.89
N LYS A 372 -21.56 -12.17 -3.95
CA LYS A 372 -22.94 -11.78 -3.60
C LYS A 372 -23.38 -10.46 -4.24
N GLY A 373 -23.02 -10.27 -5.52
CA GLY A 373 -23.36 -9.08 -6.31
C GLY A 373 -22.49 -7.85 -6.02
N ARG A 374 -21.56 -7.91 -5.07
CA ARG A 374 -20.70 -6.78 -4.67
C ARG A 374 -19.26 -6.96 -5.12
N ARG A 375 -18.66 -5.86 -5.57
CA ARG A 375 -17.25 -5.84 -5.94
C ARG A 375 -16.41 -6.04 -4.67
N ILE A 376 -15.50 -7.00 -4.74
CA ILE A 376 -14.51 -7.27 -3.69
C ILE A 376 -13.13 -7.42 -4.33
N THR A 377 -12.09 -7.26 -3.52
CA THR A 377 -10.68 -7.37 -3.92
C THR A 377 -9.91 -8.05 -2.79
N PRO A 378 -8.62 -8.45 -2.96
CA PRO A 378 -7.85 -9.02 -1.86
C PRO A 378 -7.71 -8.04 -0.67
N ARG A 379 -7.78 -6.73 -0.95
CA ARG A 379 -7.78 -5.64 0.03
C ARG A 379 -9.15 -5.40 0.70
N SER A 380 -10.17 -6.19 0.39
CA SER A 380 -11.45 -6.10 1.10
C SER A 380 -11.35 -6.67 2.51
N PRO A 381 -12.13 -6.17 3.49
CA PRO A 381 -12.19 -6.79 4.82
C PRO A 381 -12.59 -8.27 4.71
N VAL A 382 -11.97 -9.12 5.52
CA VAL A 382 -12.43 -10.49 5.67
C VAL A 382 -13.78 -10.48 6.39
N VAL A 383 -14.75 -11.24 5.85
CA VAL A 383 -16.10 -11.41 6.42
C VAL A 383 -16.43 -12.90 6.50
N ASN A 384 -17.62 -13.22 7.01
CA ASN A 384 -18.03 -14.60 7.30
C ASN A 384 -17.11 -15.30 8.32
N VAL A 385 -16.44 -14.52 9.15
CA VAL A 385 -15.60 -14.98 10.26
C VAL A 385 -16.42 -15.04 11.55
N THR A 386 -16.16 -16.06 12.35
CA THR A 386 -16.65 -16.20 13.72
C THR A 386 -15.79 -15.39 14.69
N PHE A 387 -16.24 -15.28 15.94
CA PHE A 387 -15.41 -14.71 17.01
C PHE A 387 -14.12 -15.52 17.20
N TRP A 388 -14.19 -16.85 17.08
CA TRP A 388 -13.05 -17.74 17.23
C TRP A 388 -11.97 -17.49 16.18
N ASP A 389 -12.39 -17.24 14.94
CA ASP A 389 -11.54 -16.89 13.81
C ASP A 389 -10.79 -15.57 14.06
N ALA A 390 -11.55 -14.54 14.46
CA ALA A 390 -11.00 -13.22 14.77
C ALA A 390 -10.01 -13.26 15.94
N TRP A 391 -10.34 -14.02 16.99
CA TRP A 391 -9.47 -14.23 18.14
C TRP A 391 -8.18 -14.96 17.76
N ALA A 392 -8.30 -16.09 17.07
CA ALA A 392 -7.15 -16.92 16.70
C ALA A 392 -6.18 -16.13 15.80
N TYR A 393 -6.70 -15.34 14.86
CA TYR A 393 -5.88 -14.43 14.04
C TYR A 393 -5.11 -13.43 14.92
N ALA A 394 -5.79 -12.75 15.84
CA ALA A 394 -5.18 -11.75 16.71
C ALA A 394 -4.08 -12.36 17.60
N ALA A 395 -4.36 -13.51 18.21
CA ALA A 395 -3.41 -14.21 19.07
C ALA A 395 -2.20 -14.77 18.28
N TRP A 396 -2.42 -15.23 17.05
CA TRP A 396 -1.39 -15.79 16.18
C TRP A 396 -0.46 -14.71 15.61
N LYS A 397 -0.97 -13.52 15.30
CA LYS A 397 -0.22 -12.50 14.57
C LYS A 397 1.04 -12.12 15.37
N PRO A 398 2.23 -12.23 14.76
CA PRO A 398 3.48 -12.01 15.47
C PRO A 398 3.65 -10.52 15.85
N VAL A 399 4.32 -10.30 16.98
CA VAL A 399 4.77 -8.99 17.45
C VAL A 399 6.28 -9.05 17.69
N GLU A 400 6.93 -7.89 17.73
CA GLU A 400 8.36 -7.84 18.04
C GLU A 400 8.66 -8.39 19.45
N PRO A 401 9.85 -8.97 19.68
CA PRO A 401 10.19 -9.51 20.99
C PRO A 401 10.04 -8.48 22.12
N GLY A 402 9.19 -8.81 23.09
CA GLY A 402 8.92 -7.94 24.24
C GLY A 402 7.77 -6.95 24.04
N GLU A 403 7.14 -6.92 22.87
CA GLU A 403 5.91 -6.18 22.63
C GLU A 403 4.68 -7.01 23.08
N PRO A 404 3.61 -6.34 23.57
CA PRO A 404 2.35 -7.00 23.87
C PRO A 404 1.71 -7.63 22.62
N HIS A 405 1.10 -8.81 22.78
CA HIS A 405 0.35 -9.48 21.71
C HIS A 405 -0.90 -8.69 21.30
N TYR A 406 -1.32 -8.89 20.04
CA TYR A 406 -2.59 -8.37 19.57
C TYR A 406 -3.78 -9.08 20.19
N ARG A 407 -4.89 -8.34 20.22
CA ARG A 407 -6.22 -8.80 20.63
C ARG A 407 -7.30 -8.04 19.87
N LEU A 408 -8.53 -8.49 20.02
CA LEU A 408 -9.68 -7.69 19.61
C LEU A 408 -9.85 -6.48 20.54
N PRO A 409 -10.24 -5.30 20.02
CA PRO A 409 -10.60 -4.18 20.87
C PRO A 409 -11.79 -4.55 21.76
N SER A 410 -11.83 -4.02 22.97
CA SER A 410 -13.07 -4.02 23.77
C SER A 410 -14.09 -3.08 23.14
N ARG A 411 -15.38 -3.24 23.48
CA ARG A 411 -16.42 -2.30 23.03
C ARG A 411 -16.10 -0.87 23.44
N GLN A 412 -15.57 -0.66 24.65
CA GLN A 412 -15.23 0.67 25.14
C GLN A 412 -14.11 1.31 24.30
N GLU A 413 -13.05 0.56 24.01
CA GLU A 413 -11.97 1.03 23.13
C GLU A 413 -12.48 1.32 21.73
N TRP A 414 -13.28 0.42 21.16
CA TRP A 414 -13.84 0.59 19.81
C TRP A 414 -14.69 1.85 19.73
N MET A 415 -15.59 2.07 20.69
CA MET A 415 -16.43 3.28 20.75
C MET A 415 -15.62 4.56 20.92
N ALA A 416 -14.58 4.51 21.75
CA ALA A 416 -13.72 5.66 21.94
C ALA A 416 -12.92 5.99 20.66
N LEU A 417 -12.47 4.98 19.92
CA LEU A 417 -11.86 5.18 18.60
C LEU A 417 -12.85 5.83 17.62
N GLY A 418 -14.10 5.36 17.58
CA GLY A 418 -15.13 5.96 16.73
C GLY A 418 -15.44 7.42 17.10
N ALA A 419 -15.43 7.75 18.39
CA ALA A 419 -15.64 9.12 18.88
C ALA A 419 -14.45 10.07 18.62
N LEU A 420 -13.24 9.54 18.41
CA LEU A 420 -12.06 10.34 18.07
C LEU A 420 -12.04 10.79 16.61
N MET A 421 -12.83 10.16 15.73
CA MET A 421 -12.80 10.45 14.31
C MET A 421 -13.51 11.76 13.98
N GLU A 422 -12.82 12.63 13.24
CA GLU A 422 -13.35 13.92 12.81
C GLU A 422 -14.22 13.80 11.54
N THR A 423 -14.26 12.62 10.92
CA THR A 423 -15.06 12.30 9.74
C THR A 423 -16.53 12.06 10.12
N GLY A 424 -17.20 13.12 10.59
CA GLY A 424 -18.62 13.11 10.88
C GLY A 424 -19.47 12.77 9.63
N GLU A 425 -20.24 11.68 9.74
CA GLU A 425 -21.48 11.37 8.99
C GLU A 425 -21.40 10.85 7.55
N LYS A 426 -20.22 10.58 6.96
CA LYS A 426 -20.12 10.05 5.58
C LYS A 426 -19.31 8.76 5.54
N GLY A 427 -19.98 7.60 5.57
CA GLY A 427 -19.30 6.33 5.26
C GLY A 427 -19.34 5.98 3.77
N ASP A 428 -18.52 5.02 3.36
CA ASP A 428 -18.48 4.47 2.01
C ASP A 428 -19.27 3.15 1.92
N LYS A 429 -20.03 2.98 0.83
CA LYS A 429 -20.78 1.74 0.51
C LYS A 429 -19.90 0.63 -0.07
N THR A 430 -18.58 0.83 -0.08
CA THR A 430 -17.63 -0.09 -0.69
C THR A 430 -17.09 -1.07 0.35
N LEU A 431 -16.69 -2.25 -0.12
CA LEU A 431 -15.95 -3.22 0.67
C LEU A 431 -14.46 -3.20 0.33
N VAL A 432 -13.95 -2.21 -0.40
CA VAL A 432 -12.54 -2.11 -0.75
C VAL A 432 -11.93 -1.03 0.14
N ILE A 433 -11.06 -1.40 1.07
CA ILE A 433 -10.53 -0.44 2.06
C ILE A 433 -9.81 0.73 1.38
N ASP A 434 -9.11 0.46 0.26
CA ASP A 434 -8.46 1.47 -0.59
C ASP A 434 -9.45 2.49 -1.16
N ARG A 435 -10.76 2.30 -0.94
CA ARG A 435 -11.84 3.18 -1.37
C ARG A 435 -12.58 3.87 -0.22
N TYR A 436 -12.10 3.76 1.02
CA TYR A 436 -12.59 4.49 2.20
C TYR A 436 -12.13 5.94 2.16
N SER A 437 -12.73 6.67 1.24
CA SER A 437 -12.44 8.07 0.97
C SER A 437 -13.20 9.04 1.86
N ASN A 438 -14.36 8.64 2.39
CA ASN A 438 -15.16 9.47 3.29
C ASN A 438 -15.00 9.07 4.77
N ASP A 439 -14.43 7.89 5.01
CA ASP A 439 -14.28 7.28 6.33
C ASP A 439 -12.81 6.97 6.59
N TYR A 440 -12.01 8.03 6.53
CA TYR A 440 -10.58 8.04 6.82
C TYR A 440 -10.26 9.29 7.62
N ASP A 441 -9.83 9.09 8.86
CA ASP A 441 -9.46 10.16 9.76
C ASP A 441 -8.01 10.57 9.51
N LEU A 442 -7.80 11.81 9.05
CA LEU A 442 -6.46 12.33 8.72
C LEU A 442 -5.57 12.52 9.94
N LYS A 443 -6.16 12.64 11.14
CA LYS A 443 -5.46 12.92 12.38
C LYS A 443 -4.84 11.67 12.99
N THR A 444 -5.61 10.60 13.05
CA THR A 444 -5.16 9.30 13.54
C THR A 444 -4.60 8.43 12.42
N GLY A 445 -5.12 8.54 11.20
CA GLY A 445 -4.83 7.61 10.11
C GLY A 445 -5.69 6.34 10.14
N ILE A 446 -6.72 6.30 10.99
CA ILE A 446 -7.69 5.20 11.05
C ILE A 446 -8.76 5.39 9.97
N CYS A 447 -9.21 4.29 9.36
CA CYS A 447 -10.36 4.24 8.48
C CYS A 447 -11.30 3.07 8.81
N GLY A 448 -12.41 3.02 8.09
CA GLY A 448 -13.32 1.87 8.05
C GLY A 448 -14.21 1.73 9.28
N MET A 449 -14.16 2.65 10.23
CA MET A 449 -14.98 2.59 11.44
C MET A 449 -16.45 2.97 11.17
N ALA A 450 -16.71 3.74 10.11
CA ALA A 450 -18.04 4.14 9.65
C ALA A 450 -18.47 3.44 8.35
N SER A 451 -17.66 2.52 7.82
CA SER A 451 -17.82 1.88 6.51
C SER A 451 -17.48 0.41 6.62
N GLY A 452 -17.38 -0.29 5.48
CA GLY A 452 -16.85 -1.65 5.50
C GLY A 452 -17.78 -2.61 6.20
N VAL A 453 -17.41 -3.06 7.40
CA VAL A 453 -18.06 -4.16 8.10
C VAL A 453 -18.26 -3.83 9.58
N MET A 454 -19.29 -4.42 10.18
CA MET A 454 -19.35 -4.54 11.63
C MET A 454 -18.12 -5.29 12.11
N GLU A 455 -17.65 -5.00 13.32
CA GLU A 455 -16.44 -5.61 13.84
C GLU A 455 -16.64 -6.34 15.15
N TRP A 456 -16.06 -7.53 15.23
CA TRP A 456 -15.96 -8.28 16.48
C TRP A 456 -15.18 -7.48 17.54
N THR A 457 -15.73 -7.46 18.75
CA THR A 457 -15.03 -6.98 19.95
C THR A 457 -14.73 -8.13 20.90
N SER A 458 -13.82 -7.91 21.85
CA SER A 458 -13.58 -8.84 22.96
C SER A 458 -14.67 -8.79 24.05
N SER A 459 -15.61 -7.84 23.97
CA SER A 459 -16.63 -7.62 24.99
C SER A 459 -17.79 -8.63 24.92
N VAL A 460 -18.28 -9.00 26.10
CA VAL A 460 -19.50 -9.78 26.30
C VAL A 460 -20.42 -8.97 27.20
N GLU A 461 -21.60 -8.64 26.73
CA GLU A 461 -22.52 -7.72 27.42
C GLU A 461 -23.97 -8.20 27.35
N LYS A 462 -24.77 -7.70 28.29
CA LYS A 462 -26.18 -8.04 28.38
C LYS A 462 -26.96 -7.21 27.35
N ASP A 463 -27.69 -7.88 26.47
CA ASP A 463 -28.58 -7.21 25.51
C ASP A 463 -29.72 -6.50 26.27
N PRO A 464 -29.83 -5.16 26.18
CA PRO A 464 -30.90 -4.39 26.82
C PRO A 464 -32.30 -4.78 26.31
N ALA A 465 -32.41 -5.28 25.08
CA ALA A 465 -33.66 -5.75 24.49
C ALA A 465 -34.01 -7.19 24.91
N ARG A 466 -33.03 -7.96 25.41
CA ARG A 466 -33.20 -9.36 25.82
C ARG A 466 -32.66 -9.62 27.22
N VAL A 467 -33.19 -8.88 28.20
CA VAL A 467 -32.74 -8.89 29.61
C VAL A 467 -32.81 -10.27 30.29
N LYS A 468 -33.53 -11.24 29.72
CA LYS A 468 -33.63 -12.62 30.24
C LYS A 468 -32.55 -13.56 29.68
N GLU A 469 -31.91 -13.20 28.57
CA GLU A 469 -30.81 -13.98 27.99
C GLU A 469 -29.49 -13.67 28.74
N PRO A 470 -28.55 -14.64 28.80
CA PRO A 470 -27.23 -14.38 29.34
C PRO A 470 -26.48 -13.34 28.48
N PRO A 471 -25.46 -12.66 29.03
CA PRO A 471 -24.58 -11.79 28.26
C PRO A 471 -24.02 -12.49 27.01
N GLY A 472 -24.07 -11.80 25.88
CA GLY A 472 -23.64 -12.31 24.58
C GLY A 472 -22.48 -11.48 24.01
N PRO A 473 -21.78 -12.00 23.00
CA PRO A 473 -20.69 -11.27 22.37
C PRO A 473 -21.22 -10.03 21.61
N VAL A 474 -20.37 -9.02 21.52
CA VAL A 474 -20.72 -7.73 20.95
C VAL A 474 -19.92 -7.44 19.69
N ALA A 475 -20.62 -6.95 18.67
CA ALA A 475 -20.01 -6.32 17.50
C ALA A 475 -20.32 -4.82 17.47
N CYS A 476 -19.42 -4.03 16.89
CA CYS A 476 -19.54 -2.59 16.84
C CYS A 476 -19.33 -2.02 15.44
N GLY A 477 -19.85 -0.82 15.22
CA GLY A 477 -19.68 -0.06 13.99
C GLY A 477 -20.82 -0.17 13.01
N GLY A 478 -20.66 0.52 11.89
CA GLY A 478 -21.56 0.44 10.75
C GLY A 478 -21.16 -0.71 9.83
N ASP A 479 -21.81 -0.78 8.68
CA ASP A 479 -21.34 -1.61 7.59
C ASP A 479 -21.63 -0.92 6.25
N TRP A 480 -21.19 -1.53 5.16
CA TRP A 480 -21.45 -1.03 3.81
C TRP A 480 -22.96 -0.93 3.45
N ARG A 481 -23.89 -1.57 4.20
CA ARG A 481 -25.36 -1.43 4.02
C ARG A 481 -25.85 -0.13 4.63
N HIS A 482 -25.32 0.22 5.79
CA HIS A 482 -25.68 1.40 6.58
C HIS A 482 -24.43 2.21 6.95
N PRO A 483 -23.73 2.78 5.95
CA PRO A 483 -22.49 3.51 6.20
C PRO A 483 -22.76 4.84 6.92
N GLY A 484 -21.74 5.38 7.58
CA GLY A 484 -21.77 6.63 8.34
C GLY A 484 -22.15 6.46 9.81
N ILE A 485 -22.26 5.22 10.29
CA ILE A 485 -22.64 4.91 11.67
C ILE A 485 -21.42 4.40 12.42
N THR A 486 -20.95 5.15 13.42
CA THR A 486 -19.75 4.82 14.22
C THR A 486 -20.06 4.52 15.68
N ASP A 487 -21.34 4.49 16.08
CA ASP A 487 -21.79 4.29 17.47
C ASP A 487 -22.73 3.09 17.63
N LYS A 488 -22.95 2.33 16.56
CA LYS A 488 -23.84 1.16 16.58
C LYS A 488 -23.20 0.01 17.34
N VAL A 489 -24.01 -0.60 18.19
CA VAL A 489 -23.73 -1.84 18.93
C VAL A 489 -24.71 -2.90 18.50
N GLU A 490 -24.22 -4.08 18.14
CA GLU A 490 -25.05 -5.27 17.97
C GLU A 490 -24.69 -6.34 18.99
N TYR A 491 -25.71 -6.82 19.70
CA TYR A 491 -25.62 -7.95 20.61
C TYR A 491 -25.90 -9.24 19.84
N LEU A 492 -24.88 -10.06 19.69
CA LEU A 492 -24.94 -11.31 18.93
C LEU A 492 -25.33 -12.46 19.86
N ARG A 493 -25.98 -13.48 19.32
CA ARG A 493 -26.50 -14.64 20.07
C ARG A 493 -25.42 -15.66 20.39
N SER A 494 -24.41 -15.78 19.54
CA SER A 494 -23.31 -16.73 19.71
C SER A 494 -22.00 -16.22 19.14
N ARG A 495 -20.89 -16.72 19.68
CA ARG A 495 -19.52 -16.59 19.13
C ARG A 495 -19.36 -17.33 17.80
N ASP A 496 -20.26 -18.26 17.48
CA ASP A 496 -20.28 -19.01 16.21
C ASP A 496 -21.03 -18.28 15.09
N GLU A 497 -21.66 -17.14 15.36
CA GLU A 497 -22.28 -16.36 14.30
C GLU A 497 -21.25 -15.94 13.25
N CYS A 498 -21.63 -15.98 11.99
CA CYS A 498 -20.83 -15.43 10.89
C CYS A 498 -21.77 -14.74 9.91
N ARG A 499 -21.38 -13.56 9.40
CA ARG A 499 -22.20 -12.75 8.50
C ARG A 499 -21.35 -12.09 7.43
N ASP A 500 -21.96 -11.78 6.28
CA ASP A 500 -21.25 -11.16 5.14
C ASP A 500 -20.96 -9.66 5.30
N ASN A 501 -21.26 -9.12 6.48
CA ASN A 501 -21.01 -7.76 6.92
C ASN A 501 -20.31 -7.72 8.29
N LEU A 502 -19.72 -8.83 8.73
CA LEU A 502 -19.07 -8.95 10.04
C LEU A 502 -17.62 -9.41 9.84
N GLY A 503 -16.67 -8.54 10.18
CA GLY A 503 -15.23 -8.75 10.16
C GLY A 503 -14.62 -8.33 11.50
N PHE A 504 -13.38 -7.84 11.48
CA PHE A 504 -12.69 -7.39 12.68
C PHE A 504 -11.45 -6.55 12.38
N ARG A 505 -11.03 -5.75 13.36
CA ARG A 505 -9.68 -5.20 13.47
C ARG A 505 -9.01 -5.70 14.73
N ILE A 506 -7.72 -5.42 14.88
CA ILE A 506 -6.94 -5.82 16.05
C ILE A 506 -6.23 -4.62 16.67
N VAL A 507 -5.93 -4.73 17.96
CA VAL A 507 -5.24 -3.73 18.75
C VAL A 507 -4.22 -4.41 19.67
N ARG A 508 -3.22 -3.66 20.14
CA ARG A 508 -2.32 -4.08 21.22
C ARG A 508 -1.97 -2.89 22.11
N PRO A 509 -1.73 -3.08 23.42
CA PRO A 509 -1.22 -2.02 24.27
C PRO A 509 0.13 -1.47 23.79
N VAL A 510 0.41 -0.21 24.09
CA VAL A 510 1.78 0.33 24.05
C VAL A 510 2.57 -0.23 25.23
N ARG A 511 3.87 -0.45 25.03
CA ARG A 511 4.78 -0.99 26.03
C ARG A 511 5.07 -0.03 27.18
#